data_AF-A0A259MDS7-F1
#
_entry.id   AF-A0A259MDS7-F1
#
_cell.length_a   1.000
_cell.length_b   1.000
_cell.length_c   1.000
_cell.angle_alpha   90.00
_cell.angle_beta   90.00
_cell.angle_gamma   90.00
#
_symmetry.space_group_name_H-M   'P 1'
#
loop_
_entity.id
_entity.type
_entity.pdbx_description
1 polymer ?
#
loop_
_entity_poly.entity_id
_entity_poly.type
_entity_poly.pdbx_seq_one_letter_code
_entity_poly.pdbx_strand_id
1 'polypeptide(L)'
;PLIITAVVMMLLIYIGMILLLIPGIYLGVAYLLAIPLVVERGLSPWQALEASRKAITQHWFKVFGLFIVLGLIIIVSAIPLGIGLVWSIPLMVVAMGVLYRTIFGVLPAAR
;
A
#
# COMPACT_ATOMS: atom_id res chain seq x y z
N PRO A 1 -15.41 4.49 9.37
CA PRO A 1 -14.29 3.53 9.51
C PRO A 1 -13.05 3.91 8.67
N LEU A 2 -13.23 4.27 7.39
CA LEU A 2 -12.13 4.58 6.46
C LEU A 2 -11.23 5.75 6.94
N ILE A 3 -11.83 6.90 7.26
CA ILE A 3 -11.11 8.10 7.71
C ILE A 3 -10.32 7.81 8.99
N ILE A 4 -10.92 7.08 9.95
CA ILE A 4 -10.25 6.68 11.20
C ILE A 4 -9.02 5.82 10.89
N THR A 5 -9.13 4.89 9.94
CA THR A 5 -8.01 4.04 9.52
C THR A 5 -6.88 4.88 8.92
N ALA A 6 -7.22 5.82 8.03
CA ALA A 6 -6.23 6.70 7.40
C ALA A 6 -5.50 7.58 8.43
N VAL A 7 -6.23 8.14 9.41
CA VAL A 7 -5.64 8.97 10.48
C VAL A 7 -4.73 8.14 11.38
N VAL A 8 -5.18 6.96 11.83
CA VAL A 8 -4.35 6.08 12.69
C VAL A 8 -3.11 5.59 11.95
N MET A 9 -3.26 5.19 10.69
CA MET A 9 -2.14 4.79 9.83
C MET A 9 -1.11 5.91 9.71
N MET A 10 -1.58 7.13 9.40
CA MET A 10 -0.73 8.30 9.30
C MET A 10 0.04 8.54 10.61
N LEU A 11 -0.66 8.60 11.75
CA LEU A 11 -0.03 8.83 13.05
C LEU A 11 1.05 7.77 13.36
N LEU A 12 0.76 6.49 13.15
CA LEU A 12 1.73 5.41 13.39
C LEU A 12 2.97 5.52 12.50
N ILE A 13 2.79 5.86 11.23
CA ILE A 13 3.92 6.05 10.30
C ILE A 13 4.74 7.27 10.72
N TYR A 14 4.12 8.41 11.01
CA TYR A 14 4.83 9.62 11.42
C TYR A 14 5.56 9.44 12.75
N ILE A 15 4.92 8.82 13.75
CA ILE A 15 5.57 8.48 15.01
C ILE A 15 6.76 7.55 14.74
N GLY A 16 6.57 6.52 13.90
CA GLY A 16 7.65 5.64 13.46
C GLY A 16 8.82 6.43 12.88
N MET A 17 8.57 7.30 11.91
CA MET A 17 9.57 8.13 11.25
C MET A 17 10.31 9.08 12.20
N ILE A 18 9.60 9.70 13.15
CA ILE A 18 10.17 10.61 14.16
C ILE A 18 11.04 9.84 15.15
N LEU A 19 10.58 8.66 15.60
CA LEU A 19 11.31 7.87 16.58
C LEU A 19 12.58 7.27 15.96
N LEU A 20 12.47 6.65 14.77
CA LEU A 20 13.58 6.13 13.96
C LEU A 20 13.12 5.99 12.49
N LEU A 21 13.93 6.45 11.52
CA LEU A 21 13.57 6.40 10.08
C LEU A 21 13.18 4.98 9.60
N ILE A 22 13.87 3.95 10.08
CA ILE A 22 13.69 2.55 9.66
C ILE A 22 12.28 1.99 10.00
N PRO A 23 11.79 2.04 11.25
CA PRO A 23 10.44 1.57 11.56
C PRO A 23 9.35 2.38 10.85
N GLY A 24 9.56 3.67 10.59
CA GLY A 24 8.64 4.47 9.78
C GLY A 24 8.49 3.93 8.36
N ILE A 25 9.61 3.67 7.68
CA ILE A 25 9.61 3.07 6.33
C ILE A 25 8.96 1.68 6.36
N TYR A 26 9.30 0.85 7.34
CA TYR A 26 8.71 -0.48 7.49
C TYR A 26 7.19 -0.41 7.63
N LEU A 27 6.67 0.46 8.52
CA LEU A 27 5.23 0.63 8.74
C LEU A 27 4.52 1.18 7.50
N GLY A 28 5.16 2.12 6.78
CA GLY A 28 4.64 2.66 5.53
C GLY A 28 4.37 1.57 4.50
N VAL A 29 5.33 0.64 4.32
CA VAL A 29 5.16 -0.52 3.42
C VAL A 29 4.16 -1.52 4.01
N ALA A 30 4.24 -1.81 5.30
CA ALA A 30 3.42 -2.83 5.94
C ALA A 30 1.91 -2.49 5.96
N TYR A 31 1.55 -1.21 5.86
CA TYR A 31 0.16 -0.74 5.89
C TYR A 31 -0.42 -0.38 4.52
N LEU A 32 0.29 -0.63 3.42
CA LEU A 32 -0.16 -0.33 2.06
C LEU A 32 -1.54 -0.89 1.70
N LEU A 33 -1.88 -2.06 2.23
CA LEU A 33 -3.14 -2.75 1.91
C LEU A 33 -4.24 -2.51 2.96
N ALA A 34 -3.95 -1.79 4.04
CA ALA A 34 -4.91 -1.60 5.13
C ALA A 34 -6.22 -0.93 4.66
N ILE A 35 -6.13 0.09 3.81
CA ILE A 35 -7.31 0.80 3.26
C ILE A 35 -8.16 -0.14 2.39
N PRO A 36 -7.61 -0.85 1.37
CA PRO A 36 -8.34 -1.87 0.62
C PRO A 36 -9.05 -2.92 1.50
N LEU A 37 -8.38 -3.40 2.57
CA LEU A 37 -8.99 -4.37 3.49
C LEU A 37 -10.20 -3.81 4.25
N VAL A 38 -10.19 -2.54 4.64
CA VAL A 38 -11.36 -1.91 5.27
C VAL A 38 -12.53 -1.83 4.29
N VAL A 39 -12.24 -1.50 3.03
CA VAL A 39 -13.27 -1.31 2.00
C VAL A 39 -13.88 -2.63 1.55
N GLU A 40 -13.07 -3.60 1.15
CA GLU A 40 -13.57 -4.86 0.59
C GLU A 40 -14.05 -5.83 1.68
N ARG A 41 -13.33 -5.91 2.80
CA ARG A 41 -13.60 -6.92 3.83
C ARG A 41 -14.34 -6.38 5.06
N GLY A 42 -14.66 -5.08 5.07
CA GLY A 42 -15.38 -4.46 6.18
C GLY A 42 -14.66 -4.56 7.53
N LEU A 43 -13.34 -4.77 7.52
CA LEU A 43 -12.57 -4.92 8.76
C LEU A 43 -12.57 -3.62 9.55
N SER A 44 -12.53 -3.73 10.88
CA SER A 44 -12.31 -2.55 11.72
C SER A 44 -10.91 -1.96 11.48
N PRO A 45 -10.69 -0.66 11.74
CA PRO A 45 -9.42 0.01 11.44
C PRO A 45 -8.18 -0.72 11.97
N TRP A 46 -8.23 -1.19 13.22
CA TRP A 46 -7.12 -1.90 13.84
C TRP A 46 -6.90 -3.28 13.21
N GLN A 47 -7.98 -4.03 12.97
CA GLN A 47 -7.91 -5.35 12.33
C GLN A 47 -7.33 -5.24 10.93
N ALA A 48 -7.69 -4.20 10.16
CA ALA A 48 -7.15 -3.99 8.83
C ALA A 48 -5.66 -3.66 8.83
N LEU A 49 -5.20 -2.81 9.76
CA LEU A 49 -3.79 -2.48 9.94
C LEU A 49 -2.97 -3.72 10.32
N GLU A 50 -3.46 -4.49 11.30
CA GLU A 50 -2.78 -5.69 11.76
C GLU A 50 -2.74 -6.78 10.69
N ALA A 51 -3.85 -6.99 9.97
CA ALA A 51 -3.91 -7.95 8.87
C ALA A 51 -2.97 -7.58 7.72
N SER A 52 -2.97 -6.31 7.30
CA SER A 52 -2.04 -5.79 6.30
C SER A 52 -0.59 -6.02 6.73
N ARG A 53 -0.24 -5.64 7.96
CA ARG A 53 1.12 -5.78 8.47
C ARG A 53 1.56 -7.23 8.51
N LYS A 54 0.75 -8.14 9.07
CA LYS A 54 1.08 -9.57 9.15
C LYS A 54 1.32 -10.17 7.77
N ALA A 55 0.46 -9.84 6.79
CA ALA A 55 0.58 -10.37 5.44
C ALA A 55 1.80 -9.81 4.69
N ILE A 56 2.00 -8.49 4.72
CA ILE A 56 3.12 -7.85 4.00
C ILE A 56 4.47 -8.21 4.64
N THR A 57 4.54 -8.38 5.96
CA THR A 57 5.81 -8.70 6.65
C THR A 57 6.43 -10.00 6.14
N GLN A 58 5.63 -11.02 5.79
CA GLN A 58 6.12 -12.29 5.21
C GLN A 58 6.80 -12.12 3.85
N HIS A 59 6.47 -11.05 3.12
CA HIS A 59 6.97 -10.78 1.78
C HIS A 59 7.56 -9.37 1.66
N TRP A 60 8.04 -8.81 2.78
CA TRP A 60 8.33 -7.39 2.90
C TRP A 60 9.30 -6.90 1.82
N PHE A 61 10.41 -7.61 1.61
CA PHE A 61 11.41 -7.24 0.60
C PHE A 61 10.87 -7.30 -0.84
N LYS A 62 9.96 -8.23 -1.15
CA LYS A 62 9.34 -8.32 -2.48
C LYS A 62 8.41 -7.14 -2.72
N VAL A 63 7.59 -6.80 -1.72
CA VAL A 63 6.68 -5.65 -1.78
C VAL A 63 7.47 -4.35 -1.85
N PHE A 64 8.49 -4.19 -1.00
CA PHE A 64 9.36 -3.02 -1.03
C PHE A 64 10.06 -2.86 -2.37
N GLY A 65 10.62 -3.94 -2.93
CA GLY A 65 11.23 -3.94 -4.27
C GLY A 65 10.25 -3.56 -5.37
N LEU A 66 9.01 -4.04 -5.33
CA LEU A 66 7.95 -3.64 -6.27
C LEU A 66 7.72 -2.12 -6.22
N PHE A 67 7.65 -1.53 -5.02
CA PHE A 67 7.46 -0.08 -4.88
C PHE A 67 8.66 0.73 -5.35
N ILE A 68 9.89 0.23 -5.18
CA ILE A 68 11.08 0.85 -5.77
C ILE A 68 10.94 0.86 -7.29
N VAL A 69 10.61 -0.27 -7.91
CA VAL A 69 10.48 -0.38 -9.37
C VAL A 69 9.37 0.54 -9.90
N LEU A 70 8.19 0.53 -9.27
CA LEU A 70 7.09 1.42 -9.64
C LEU A 70 7.46 2.90 -9.46
N GLY A 71 8.17 3.24 -8.38
CA GLY A 71 8.68 4.59 -8.14
C GLY A 71 9.65 5.05 -9.22
N LEU A 72 10.59 4.19 -9.62
CA LEU A 72 11.52 4.48 -10.72
C LEU A 72 10.79 4.69 -12.05
N ILE A 73 9.80 3.85 -12.36
CA ILE A 73 8.96 4.00 -13.56
C ILE A 73 8.26 5.36 -13.54
N ILE A 74 7.64 5.76 -12.42
CA ILE A 74 6.97 7.05 -12.29
C ILE A 74 7.96 8.22 -12.47
N ILE A 75 9.14 8.15 -11.87
CA ILE A 75 10.18 9.17 -12.01
C ILE A 75 10.61 9.31 -13.47
N VAL A 76 10.92 8.20 -14.15
CA VAL A 76 11.32 8.20 -15.56
C VAL A 76 10.20 8.72 -16.46
N SER A 77 8.96 8.31 -16.19
CA SER A 77 7.77 8.76 -16.91
C SER A 77 7.43 10.23 -16.73
N ALA A 78 7.92 10.87 -15.67
CA ALA A 78 7.78 12.29 -15.44
C ALA A 78 8.77 13.15 -16.25
N ILE A 79 9.93 12.60 -16.62
CA ILE A 79 10.98 13.30 -17.40
C ILE A 79 10.45 13.92 -18.71
N PRO A 80 9.65 13.24 -19.55
CA PRO A 80 9.09 13.81 -20.78
C PRO A 80 7.90 14.74 -20.46
N LEU A 81 8.11 15.75 -19.61
CA LEU A 81 7.10 16.73 -19.18
C LEU A 81 5.81 16.09 -18.62
N GLY A 82 5.94 14.95 -17.94
CA GLY A 82 4.82 14.24 -17.34
C GLY A 82 3.98 13.40 -18.32
N ILE A 83 4.28 13.38 -19.61
CA ILE A 83 3.46 12.65 -20.61
C ILE A 83 3.44 11.15 -20.32
N GLY A 84 4.56 10.56 -19.88
CA GLY A 84 4.63 9.13 -19.52
C GLY A 84 3.74 8.74 -18.34
N LEU A 85 3.33 9.70 -17.50
CA LEU A 85 2.47 9.43 -16.34
C LEU A 85 1.07 8.96 -16.74
N VAL A 86 0.62 9.30 -17.96
CA VAL A 86 -0.67 8.85 -18.50
C VAL A 86 -0.78 7.32 -18.47
N TRP A 87 0.31 6.58 -18.70
CA TRP A 87 0.32 5.12 -18.62
C TRP A 87 0.82 4.59 -17.27
N SER A 88 1.76 5.29 -16.65
CA SER A 88 2.38 4.81 -15.41
C SER A 88 1.47 4.91 -14.19
N ILE A 89 0.57 5.90 -14.15
CA ILE A 89 -0.42 6.00 -13.07
C ILE A 89 -1.41 4.83 -13.13
N PRO A 90 -2.08 4.53 -14.27
CA PRO A 90 -2.90 3.32 -14.40
C PRO A 90 -2.14 2.03 -14.08
N LEU A 91 -0.88 1.90 -14.54
CA LEU A 91 -0.03 0.77 -14.20
C LEU A 91 0.13 0.61 -12.69
N MET A 92 0.41 1.70 -11.96
CA MET A 92 0.55 1.68 -10.50
C MET A 92 -0.75 1.23 -9.83
N VAL A 93 -1.91 1.74 -10.26
CA VAL A 93 -3.22 1.35 -9.71
C VAL A 93 -3.50 -0.14 -9.96
N VAL A 94 -3.23 -0.64 -11.17
CA VAL A 94 -3.40 -2.06 -11.50
C VAL A 94 -2.43 -2.92 -10.69
N ALA A 95 -1.18 -2.50 -10.54
CA ALA A 95 -0.19 -3.22 -9.74
C ALA A 95 -0.62 -3.33 -8.28
N MET A 96 -1.23 -2.29 -7.70
CA MET A 96 -1.81 -2.36 -6.36
C MET A 96 -2.96 -3.36 -6.27
N GLY A 97 -3.86 -3.37 -7.25
CA GLY A 97 -4.94 -4.35 -7.31
C GLY A 97 -4.45 -5.79 -7.44
N VAL A 98 -3.43 -6.02 -8.29
CA VAL A 98 -2.81 -7.34 -8.46
C VAL A 98 -2.07 -7.76 -7.18
N LEU A 99 -1.33 -6.85 -6.53
CA LEU A 99 -0.65 -7.11 -5.28
C LEU A 99 -1.65 -7.53 -4.20
N TYR A 100 -2.73 -6.76 -4.05
CA TYR A 100 -3.80 -7.08 -3.12
C TYR A 100 -4.40 -8.47 -3.41
N ARG A 101 -4.77 -8.74 -4.66
CA ARG A 101 -5.31 -10.04 -5.09
C ARG A 101 -4.33 -11.19 -4.84
N THR A 102 -3.03 -10.95 -5.01
CA THR A 102 -2.01 -11.98 -4.83
C THR A 102 -1.81 -12.32 -3.36
N ILE A 103 -1.86 -11.33 -2.47
CA ILE A 103 -1.65 -11.53 -1.03
C ILE A 103 -2.91 -12.05 -0.33
N PHE A 104 -4.07 -11.48 -0.65
CA PHE A 104 -5.31 -11.73 0.08
C PHE A 104 -6.35 -12.53 -0.71
N GLY A 105 -6.21 -12.67 -2.03
CA GLY A 105 -7.30 -13.11 -2.89
C GLY A 105 -8.39 -12.04 -3.05
N VAL A 106 -9.31 -12.24 -3.99
CA VAL A 106 -10.50 -11.39 -4.17
C VAL A 106 -11.73 -12.20 -3.77
N LEU A 107 -12.69 -11.58 -3.09
CA LEU A 107 -13.97 -12.21 -2.84
C LEU A 107 -14.73 -12.43 -4.17
N PRO A 108 -15.57 -13.47 -4.29
CA PRO A 108 -16.46 -13.62 -5.44
C PRO A 108 -17.32 -12.38 -5.61
N ALA A 109 -17.53 -11.92 -6.85
CA ALA A 109 -18.44 -10.82 -7.11
C ALA A 109 -19.83 -11.15 -6.52
N ALA A 110 -20.34 -10.28 -5.66
CA ALA A 110 -21.69 -10.41 -5.15
C ALA A 110 -22.65 -10.46 -6.34
N ARG A 111 -23.35 -11.59 -6.49
CA ARG A 111 -24.39 -11.77 -7.51
C ARG A 111 -25.65 -11.01 -7.13
#